data_AF-X6FU89-F1
#
_entry.id   AF-X6FU89-F1
#
_cell.length_a   1.000
_cell.length_b   1.000
_cell.length_c   1.000
_cell.angle_alpha   90.00
_cell.angle_beta   90.00
_cell.angle_gamma   90.00
#
_symmetry.space_group_name_H-M   'P 1'
#
loop_
_entity.id
_entity.type
_entity.pdbx_description
1 polymer ?
#
loop_
_entity_poly.entity_id
_entity_poly.type
_entity_poly.pdbx_seq_one_letter_code
_entity_poly.pdbx_strand_id
1 'polypeptide(L)'
;LGLTARADFSFARTAHAIPVVASEMPAAMRSYPIVFIGDAKAPVIITGLRQDQNLFVGADGKWAEPHYIPAYVRRYPFILADESKIGRA
;
A
#
# COMPACT_ATOMS: atom_id res chain seq x y z
N LEU A 1 -8.89 -7.85 30.13
CA LEU A 1 -9.64 -7.07 29.13
C LEU A 1 -8.84 -7.04 27.84
N GLY A 2 -9.22 -7.86 26.85
CA GLY A 2 -8.48 -7.98 25.59
C GLY A 2 -8.98 -6.98 24.56
N LEU A 3 -8.29 -5.86 24.40
CA LEU A 3 -8.44 -5.01 23.22
C LEU A 3 -7.66 -5.64 22.08
N THR A 4 -8.21 -6.70 21.48
CA THR A 4 -7.72 -7.15 20.17
C THR A 4 -8.23 -6.14 19.15
N ALA A 5 -7.46 -5.06 18.94
CA ALA A 5 -7.70 -4.16 17.84
C ALA A 5 -7.56 -4.98 16.55
N ARG A 6 -8.68 -5.39 15.96
CA ARG A 6 -8.70 -6.04 14.66
C ARG A 6 -8.18 -5.00 13.66
N ALA A 7 -7.11 -5.34 12.95
CA ALA A 7 -6.58 -4.45 11.93
C ALA A 7 -7.67 -4.23 10.84
N ASP A 8 -8.07 -2.98 10.66
CA ASP A 8 -8.99 -2.55 9.61
C ASP A 8 -8.23 -1.73 8.56
N PHE A 9 -8.15 -2.28 7.35
CA PHE A 9 -7.46 -1.69 6.20
C PHE A 9 -8.42 -1.00 5.23
N SER A 10 -9.66 -0.76 5.65
CA SER A 10 -10.70 -0.04 4.90
C SER A 10 -10.23 1.27 4.28
N PHE A 11 -9.31 1.99 4.93
CA PHE A 11 -8.74 3.23 4.44
C PHE A 11 -7.96 3.07 3.13
N ALA A 12 -7.43 1.87 2.84
CA ALA A 12 -6.64 1.59 1.65
C ALA A 12 -7.48 1.10 0.46
N ARG A 13 -8.81 1.06 0.56
CA ARG A 13 -9.71 0.54 -0.50
C ARG A 13 -9.60 1.28 -1.83
N THR A 14 -9.21 2.56 -1.81
CA THR A 14 -9.04 3.38 -3.02
C THR A 14 -7.58 3.46 -3.47
N ALA A 15 -6.65 2.91 -2.71
CA ALA A 15 -5.24 2.93 -3.08
C ALA A 15 -4.97 1.88 -4.17
N HIS A 16 -4.84 2.32 -5.42
CA HIS A 16 -4.47 1.48 -6.57
C HIS A 16 -2.96 1.35 -6.77
N ALA A 17 -2.19 2.27 -6.16
CA ALA A 17 -0.74 2.29 -6.14
C ALA A 17 -0.26 2.65 -4.73
N ILE A 18 0.71 1.89 -4.20
CA ILE A 18 1.23 2.09 -2.83
C ILE A 18 2.77 2.15 -2.87
N PRO A 19 3.40 3.23 -2.39
CA PRO A 19 4.85 3.31 -2.27
C PRO A 19 5.40 2.24 -1.33
N VAL A 20 6.56 1.68 -1.67
CA VAL A 20 7.29 0.74 -0.82
C VAL A 20 8.76 1.15 -0.74
N VAL A 21 9.48 0.69 0.29
CA VAL A 21 10.94 0.85 0.33
C VAL A 21 11.65 -0.38 -0.22
N ALA A 22 12.93 -0.23 -0.59
CA ALA A 22 13.71 -1.33 -1.18
C ALA A 22 13.76 -2.60 -0.30
N SER A 23 13.81 -2.44 1.02
CA SER A 23 13.81 -3.56 1.96
C SER A 23 12.49 -4.33 2.02
N GLU A 24 11.38 -3.78 1.52
CA GLU A 24 10.08 -4.48 1.45
C GLU A 24 9.92 -5.31 0.17
N MET A 25 10.62 -4.95 -0.91
CA MET A 25 10.44 -5.56 -2.22
C MET A 25 10.55 -7.10 -2.20
N PRO A 26 11.48 -7.75 -1.46
CA PRO A 26 11.54 -9.21 -1.41
C PRO A 26 10.26 -9.87 -0.95
N ALA A 27 9.54 -9.26 -0.01
CA ALA A 27 8.27 -9.78 0.47
C ALA A 27 7.11 -9.38 -0.45
N ALA A 28 7.08 -8.11 -0.89
CA ALA A 28 6.00 -7.56 -1.71
C ALA A 28 5.94 -8.18 -3.11
N MET A 29 7.08 -8.51 -3.73
CA MET A 29 7.13 -9.03 -5.11
C MET A 29 6.41 -10.38 -5.29
N ARG A 30 6.22 -11.13 -4.19
CA ARG A 30 5.47 -12.40 -4.21
C ARG A 30 3.96 -12.19 -4.28
N SER A 31 3.50 -10.97 -4.03
CA SER A 31 2.08 -10.62 -3.95
C SER A 31 1.66 -9.60 -4.99
N TYR A 32 2.56 -8.72 -5.42
CA TYR A 32 2.24 -7.58 -6.28
C TYR A 32 3.24 -7.40 -7.41
N PRO A 33 2.77 -6.91 -8.58
CA PRO A 33 3.64 -6.22 -9.51
C PRO A 33 4.30 -5.01 -8.84
N ILE A 34 5.60 -4.86 -9.03
CA ILE A 34 6.37 -3.68 -8.61
C ILE A 34 6.71 -2.88 -9.86
N VAL A 35 6.34 -1.61 -9.88
CA VAL A 35 6.68 -0.66 -10.95
C VAL A 35 7.55 0.47 -10.40
N PHE A 36 8.31 1.11 -11.28
CA PHE A 36 9.17 2.24 -10.94
C PHE A 36 8.69 3.49 -11.67
N ILE A 37 8.25 4.49 -10.93
CA ILE A 37 7.64 5.70 -11.48
C ILE A 37 8.52 6.94 -11.27
N GLY A 38 8.36 7.92 -12.15
CA GLY A 38 9.09 9.19 -12.12
C GLY A 38 10.59 9.08 -12.42
N ASP A 39 11.29 10.21 -12.32
CA ASP A 39 12.73 10.30 -12.61
C ASP A 39 13.58 9.58 -11.56
N ALA A 40 13.16 9.66 -10.30
CA ALA A 40 13.82 9.02 -9.16
C ALA A 40 13.63 7.49 -9.14
N LYS A 41 12.84 6.93 -10.08
CA LYS A 41 12.48 5.51 -10.13
C LYS A 41 11.97 5.04 -8.77
N ALA A 42 10.97 5.75 -8.24
CA ALA A 42 10.37 5.40 -6.97
C ALA A 42 9.59 4.07 -7.12
N PRO A 43 9.86 3.05 -6.28
CA PRO A 43 9.17 1.77 -6.36
C PRO A 43 7.76 1.87 -5.76
N VAL A 44 6.79 1.39 -6.52
CA VAL A 44 5.37 1.40 -6.17
C VAL A 44 4.78 0.02 -6.49
N ILE A 45 4.00 -0.53 -5.57
CA ILE A 45 3.22 -1.73 -5.83
C ILE A 45 1.88 -1.37 -6.45
N ILE A 46 1.38 -2.21 -7.34
CA ILE A 46 0.06 -2.05 -7.95
C ILE A 46 -0.94 -2.97 -7.25
N THR A 47 -2.00 -2.37 -6.72
CA THR A 47 -3.05 -3.04 -5.93
C THR A 47 -4.40 -3.05 -6.64
N GLY A 48 -4.55 -2.30 -7.75
CA GLY A 48 -5.75 -2.33 -8.59
C GLY A 48 -5.45 -1.95 -10.03
N LEU A 49 -6.35 -2.34 -10.94
CA LEU A 49 -6.23 -2.03 -12.38
C LEU A 49 -6.82 -0.66 -12.73
N ARG A 50 -7.69 -0.14 -11.87
CA ARG A 50 -8.37 1.15 -12.03
C ARG A 50 -7.91 2.10 -10.93
N GLN A 51 -8.00 3.38 -11.22
CA GLN A 51 -7.90 4.40 -10.17
C GLN A 51 -8.97 4.13 -9.10
N ASP A 52 -8.66 4.54 -7.87
CA ASP A 52 -9.54 4.42 -6.71
C ASP A 52 -9.99 2.98 -6.39
N GLN A 53 -9.18 1.98 -6.75
CA GLN A 53 -9.47 0.57 -6.50
C GLN A 53 -8.28 -0.16 -5.90
N ASN A 54 -8.52 -0.88 -4.81
CA ASN A 54 -7.61 -1.87 -4.23
C ASN A 54 -8.29 -3.24 -4.17
N LEU A 55 -7.78 -4.20 -4.95
CA LEU A 55 -8.30 -5.56 -5.04
C LEU A 55 -7.90 -6.44 -3.84
N PHE A 56 -7.02 -5.95 -2.99
CA PHE A 56 -6.48 -6.68 -1.84
C PHE A 56 -7.11 -6.25 -0.51
N VAL A 57 -8.08 -5.32 -0.51
CA VAL A 57 -8.88 -5.01 0.68
C VAL A 57 -10.28 -5.54 0.48
N GLY A 58 -10.65 -6.55 1.28
CA GLY A 58 -11.97 -7.15 1.27
C GLY A 58 -13.05 -6.20 1.77
N ALA A 59 -14.32 -6.58 1.54
CA ALA A 59 -15.47 -5.85 2.07
C ALA A 59 -15.50 -5.83 3.61
N ASP A 60 -14.86 -6.79 4.27
CA ASP A 60 -14.72 -6.88 5.73
C ASP A 60 -13.55 -6.05 6.28
N GLY A 61 -12.92 -5.23 5.44
CA GLY A 61 -11.80 -4.36 5.80
C GLY A 61 -10.48 -5.12 5.97
N LYS A 62 -10.43 -6.44 5.73
CA LYS A 62 -9.18 -7.18 5.83
C LYS A 62 -8.35 -7.09 4.56
N TRP A 63 -7.04 -7.19 4.75
CA TRP A 63 -6.14 -7.44 3.66
C TRP A 63 -6.26 -8.90 3.20
N ALA A 64 -6.24 -9.14 1.90
CA ALA A 64 -6.39 -10.46 1.31
C ALA A 64 -5.20 -11.34 1.67
N GLU A 65 -5.44 -12.43 2.39
CA GLU A 65 -4.40 -13.45 2.65
C GLU A 65 -4.10 -14.25 1.38
N PRO A 66 -2.86 -14.77 1.20
CA PRO A 66 -1.68 -14.66 2.06
C PRO A 66 -0.78 -13.47 1.68
N HIS A 67 -1.36 -12.39 1.14
CA HIS A 67 -0.58 -11.33 0.50
C HIS A 67 0.12 -10.41 1.52
N TYR A 68 1.30 -9.93 1.15
CA TYR A 68 2.11 -9.05 1.99
C TYR A 68 1.40 -7.71 2.25
N ILE A 69 1.34 -7.26 3.51
CA ILE A 69 0.78 -5.94 3.83
C ILE A 69 1.90 -4.89 3.80
N PRO A 70 1.85 -3.89 2.90
CA PRO A 70 2.89 -2.87 2.80
C PRO A 70 3.07 -2.11 4.10
N ALA A 71 4.30 -1.70 4.42
CA ALA A 71 4.59 -0.96 5.63
C ALA A 71 3.94 0.44 5.61
N TYR A 72 3.73 1.03 4.43
CA TYR A 72 2.89 2.22 4.26
C TYR A 72 1.49 1.99 4.87
N VAL A 73 0.83 0.89 4.48
CA VAL A 73 -0.48 0.50 5.01
C VAL A 73 -0.41 0.20 6.52
N ARG A 74 0.61 -0.53 6.98
CA ARG A 74 0.75 -0.90 8.41
C ARG A 74 1.00 0.29 9.34
N ARG A 75 1.51 1.42 8.84
CA ARG A 75 1.86 2.61 9.65
C ARG A 75 0.78 3.70 9.65
N TYR A 76 -0.31 3.53 8.91
CA TYR A 76 -1.43 4.47 8.92
C TYR A 76 -2.02 4.62 10.34
N PRO A 77 -2.40 5.84 10.80
CA PRO A 77 -2.35 7.12 10.08
C PRO A 77 -1.02 7.89 10.19
N PHE A 78 0.02 7.33 10.83
CA PHE A 78 1.26 8.03 11.17
C PHE A 78 2.36 7.86 10.12
N ILE A 79 2.02 8.09 8.86
CA ILE A 79 3.00 8.05 7.77
C ILE A 79 3.55 9.47 7.60
N LEU A 80 4.87 9.62 7.76
CA LEU A 80 5.55 10.87 7.44
C LEU A 80 5.48 11.05 5.91
N ALA A 81 4.58 11.93 5.46
CA ALA A 81 4.56 12.35 4.06
C ALA A 81 5.77 13.25 3.82
N ASP A 82 6.68 12.83 2.94
CA ASP A 82 7.67 13.75 2.39
C ASP A 82 6.91 14.68 1.43
N GLU A 83 6.84 15.96 1.76
CA GLU A 83 6.12 16.98 0.96
C GLU A 83 6.84 17.29 -0.37
N SER A 84 7.97 16.63 -0.65
CA SER A 84 8.68 16.80 -1.91
C SER A 84 8.09 15.94 -3.05
N LYS A 85 7.21 16.56 -3.84
CA LYS A 85 6.74 16.17 -5.20
C LYS A 85 5.38 15.47 -5.33
N ILE A 86 4.32 16.06 -4.76
CA ILE A 86 2.97 15.92 -5.34
C ILE A 86 2.57 17.28 -5.91
N GLY A 87 2.81 17.49 -7.20
CA GLY A 87 2.34 18.67 -7.93
C GLY A 87 3.44 19.46 -8.65
N ARG A 88 3.79 19.04 -9.87
CA ARG A 88 3.99 19.90 -11.06
C ARG A 88 4.43 19.05 -12.25
N ALA A 89 3.46 18.69 -13.09
CA ALA A 89 3.52 18.73 -14.55
C ALA A 89 2.08 18.55 -15.06
#